data_AF-A0A5C8Z667-F1
#
_entry.id   AF-A0A5C8Z667-F1
#
_cell.length_a   1.000
_cell.length_b   1.000
_cell.length_c   1.000
_cell.angle_alpha   90.00
_cell.angle_beta   90.00
_cell.angle_gamma   90.00
#
_symmetry.space_group_name_H-M   'P 1'
#
loop_
_entity.id
_entity.type
_entity.pdbx_description
1 polymer ?
#
loop_
_entity_poly.entity_id
_entity_poly.type
_entity_poly.pdbx_seq_one_letter_code
_entity_poly.pdbx_strand_id
1 'polypeptide(L)'
;MGGQRQPRDPPPRHPHRDGADGRHGRHRDARRTDPRGARLRRHPPAAPRCRSRGHGLAAGRAAAHAPAGLTHDGRVSGAAPADHLAELLAPGLRLVVVGPAVTACAAARGHHHAGPGDDFWRLLHESGITGRRLAPEEDADLLAAGVGLTHLVQDPPRAGSRPAPHDLARFCAAVEEHAPAWVAFHGKAAAAAGDRSAGHRPPSLGPVPWTVGGSRAFVLPSASGANRRSSYDGRPTRLEWWAELAALLP
;
A
#
# COMPACT_ATOMS: atom_id res chain seq x y z
N MET A 1 -69.48 -18.06 27.62
CA MET A 1 -69.46 -17.79 26.17
C MET A 1 -68.01 -17.55 25.79
N GLY A 2 -67.21 -18.50 25.30
CA GLY A 2 -67.49 -19.47 24.24
C GLY A 2 -67.17 -18.83 22.89
N GLY A 3 -65.88 -18.72 22.54
CA GLY A 3 -65.42 -18.12 21.27
C GLY A 3 -64.11 -18.77 20.81
N GLN A 4 -64.23 -19.52 19.73
CA GLN A 4 -63.35 -20.61 19.29
C GLN A 4 -62.08 -20.12 18.57
N ARG A 5 -60.98 -20.86 18.79
CA ARG A 5 -59.69 -20.71 18.08
C ARG A 5 -59.83 -21.28 16.66
N GLN A 6 -59.49 -20.48 15.65
CA GLN A 6 -59.34 -20.97 14.27
C GLN A 6 -58.02 -21.76 14.10
N PRO A 7 -58.01 -22.88 13.36
CA PRO A 7 -56.78 -23.61 13.04
C PRO A 7 -56.00 -22.94 11.91
N ARG A 8 -54.66 -22.94 12.04
CA ARG A 8 -53.70 -22.45 11.04
C ARG A 8 -53.37 -23.56 10.04
N ASP A 9 -53.44 -23.26 8.74
CA ASP A 9 -52.99 -24.15 7.67
C ASP A 9 -51.46 -24.36 7.68
N PRO A 10 -50.97 -25.58 7.39
CA PRO A 10 -49.54 -25.84 7.21
C PRO A 10 -49.08 -25.52 5.76
N PRO A 11 -47.82 -25.07 5.57
CA PRO A 11 -47.27 -24.78 4.25
C PRO A 11 -46.96 -26.06 3.43
N PRO A 12 -46.97 -25.98 2.07
CA PRO A 12 -46.84 -27.14 1.19
C PRO A 12 -45.42 -27.71 1.13
N ARG A 13 -45.34 -29.04 1.00
CA ARG A 13 -44.10 -29.83 0.83
C ARG A 13 -43.69 -29.86 -0.65
N HIS A 14 -42.43 -29.56 -0.94
CA HIS A 14 -41.83 -29.75 -2.27
C HIS A 14 -41.49 -31.23 -2.53
N PRO A 15 -41.68 -31.74 -3.76
CA PRO A 15 -41.45 -33.15 -4.08
C PRO A 15 -39.97 -33.49 -4.31
N HIS A 16 -39.60 -34.67 -3.81
CA HIS A 16 -38.42 -35.46 -4.14
C HIS A 16 -38.32 -35.73 -5.66
N ARG A 17 -37.08 -35.74 -6.17
CA ARG A 17 -36.72 -36.45 -7.41
C ARG A 17 -35.59 -37.43 -7.10
N ASP A 18 -35.90 -38.71 -7.31
CA ASP A 18 -34.98 -39.85 -7.29
C ASP A 18 -34.46 -40.19 -8.70
N GLY A 19 -33.27 -40.79 -8.73
CA GLY A 19 -32.80 -41.74 -9.76
C GLY A 19 -31.97 -41.14 -10.91
N ALA A 20 -30.93 -41.80 -11.45
CA ALA A 20 -30.30 -43.08 -11.18
C ALA A 20 -28.96 -43.19 -11.96
N ASP A 21 -28.13 -44.13 -11.51
CA ASP A 21 -27.23 -45.03 -12.29
C ASP A 21 -25.99 -44.56 -13.06
N GLY A 22 -24.87 -45.30 -12.86
CA GLY A 22 -23.74 -45.31 -13.80
C GLY A 22 -22.37 -45.84 -13.34
N ARG A 23 -22.29 -47.14 -12.98
CA ARG A 23 -21.19 -48.14 -13.23
C ARG A 23 -19.76 -47.62 -13.54
N HIS A 24 -18.76 -47.94 -12.71
CA HIS A 24 -17.79 -49.06 -12.88
C HIS A 24 -16.98 -49.08 -14.20
N GLY A 25 -15.67 -48.81 -14.09
CA GLY A 25 -14.66 -49.12 -15.09
C GLY A 25 -13.25 -49.12 -14.49
N ARG A 26 -12.71 -50.31 -14.19
CA ARG A 26 -11.30 -50.52 -13.85
C ARG A 26 -10.54 -50.77 -15.16
N HIS A 27 -9.33 -50.21 -15.29
CA HIS A 27 -8.28 -50.82 -16.12
C HIS A 27 -6.89 -50.56 -15.51
N ARG A 28 -6.22 -51.66 -15.16
CA ARG A 28 -4.75 -51.83 -15.12
C ARG A 28 -4.25 -51.78 -16.58
N ASP A 29 -3.00 -51.63 -16.97
CA ASP A 29 -1.67 -51.82 -16.38
C ASP A 29 -0.68 -51.21 -17.42
N ALA A 30 0.53 -50.82 -17.04
CA ALA A 30 1.76 -51.12 -17.80
C ALA A 30 2.96 -50.31 -17.29
N ARG A 31 3.99 -51.07 -16.91
CA ARG A 31 5.33 -50.68 -16.48
C ARG A 31 6.15 -50.17 -17.66
N ARG A 32 7.07 -49.22 -17.43
CA ARG A 32 8.45 -49.29 -17.95
C ARG A 32 9.40 -48.26 -17.31
N THR A 33 10.37 -48.82 -16.58
CA THR A 33 11.82 -48.50 -16.54
C THR A 33 12.35 -47.09 -16.23
N ASP A 34 12.99 -47.03 -15.05
CA ASP A 34 14.07 -46.20 -14.46
C ASP A 34 15.31 -45.94 -15.37
N PRO A 35 16.44 -45.30 -14.95
CA PRO A 35 16.76 -44.18 -14.02
C PRO A 35 17.59 -43.06 -14.69
N ARG A 36 17.81 -41.93 -13.99
CA ARG A 36 19.15 -41.29 -13.76
C ARG A 36 18.99 -39.83 -13.29
N GLY A 37 19.71 -39.47 -12.23
CA GLY A 37 20.31 -38.12 -12.14
C GLY A 37 20.07 -37.34 -10.85
N ALA A 38 21.07 -37.41 -9.97
CA ALA A 38 21.60 -36.29 -9.18
C ALA A 38 20.72 -35.65 -8.08
N ARG A 39 21.05 -36.04 -6.85
CA ARG A 39 20.86 -35.26 -5.63
C ARG A 39 21.58 -33.90 -5.76
N LEU A 40 20.85 -32.80 -5.79
CA LEU A 40 21.42 -31.47 -5.53
C LEU A 40 21.24 -31.11 -4.05
N ARG A 41 22.37 -31.05 -3.36
CA ARG A 41 22.48 -30.51 -2.00
C ARG A 41 22.24 -29.00 -2.05
N ARG A 42 21.47 -28.52 -1.06
CA ARG A 42 21.22 -27.12 -0.77
C ARG A 42 22.50 -26.46 -0.22
N HIS A 43 22.86 -25.28 -0.74
CA HIS A 43 23.51 -24.21 0.02
C HIS A 43 23.14 -22.84 -0.59
N PRO A 44 22.91 -21.80 0.23
CA PRO A 44 22.48 -20.48 -0.22
C PRO A 44 23.68 -19.60 -0.65
N PRO A 45 23.53 -18.68 -1.62
CA PRO A 45 24.53 -17.65 -1.83
C PRO A 45 24.36 -16.48 -0.86
N ALA A 46 25.50 -16.03 -0.35
CA ALA A 46 25.71 -14.94 0.57
C ALA A 46 25.37 -13.55 -0.03
N ALA A 47 25.07 -12.61 0.87
CA ALA A 47 24.80 -11.21 0.58
C ALA A 47 25.95 -10.49 -0.16
N PRO A 48 25.66 -9.59 -1.11
CA PRO A 48 26.68 -8.75 -1.69
C PRO A 48 27.03 -7.58 -0.75
N ARG A 49 28.28 -7.59 -0.30
CA ARG A 49 28.96 -6.47 0.37
C ARG A 49 29.19 -5.36 -0.65
N CYS A 50 28.76 -4.14 -0.32
CA CYS A 50 29.10 -2.92 -1.05
C CYS A 50 30.62 -2.69 -0.97
N ARG A 51 31.33 -2.81 -2.10
CA ARG A 51 32.73 -2.37 -2.24
C ARG A 51 32.78 -1.17 -3.17
N SER A 52 33.28 -0.06 -2.64
CA SER A 52 33.67 1.14 -3.38
C SER A 52 35.08 0.98 -3.96
N ARG A 53 35.20 1.02 -5.28
CA ARG A 53 36.39 1.44 -6.06
C ARG A 53 35.80 2.18 -7.26
N GLY A 54 36.17 3.42 -7.61
CA GLY A 54 37.49 4.04 -7.53
C GLY A 54 38.01 4.15 -8.97
N HIS A 55 37.54 5.14 -9.72
CA HIS A 55 38.15 5.56 -10.98
C HIS A 55 38.13 7.09 -11.03
N GLY A 56 39.32 7.66 -10.84
CA GLY A 56 39.59 9.05 -11.20
C GLY A 56 39.93 9.12 -12.68
N LEU A 57 39.56 10.25 -13.30
CA LEU A 57 40.31 10.93 -14.35
C LEU A 57 39.96 12.42 -14.27
N ALA A 58 41.00 13.25 -14.16
CA ALA A 58 40.99 14.71 -14.25
C ALA A 58 40.80 15.14 -15.73
N ALA A 59 40.58 16.39 -16.16
CA ALA A 59 40.67 17.71 -15.57
C ALA A 59 39.86 18.69 -16.43
N GLY A 60 39.39 19.80 -15.84
CA GLY A 60 38.85 20.95 -16.57
C GLY A 60 38.60 22.11 -15.61
N ARG A 61 39.52 23.08 -15.57
CA ARG A 61 39.49 24.27 -14.71
C ARG A 61 38.44 25.29 -15.20
N ALA A 62 37.65 25.83 -14.27
CA ALA A 62 37.19 27.22 -14.28
C ALA A 62 36.88 27.65 -12.83
N ALA A 63 37.19 28.90 -12.50
CA ALA A 63 37.39 29.40 -11.15
C ALA A 63 36.16 30.09 -10.53
N ALA A 64 36.19 30.12 -9.19
CA ALA A 64 35.65 31.13 -8.27
C ALA A 64 34.13 31.25 -8.05
N HIS A 65 33.67 30.75 -6.90
CA HIS A 65 33.13 31.58 -5.80
C HIS A 65 33.03 30.75 -4.51
N ALA A 66 33.67 31.21 -3.45
CA ALA A 66 33.60 30.63 -2.12
C ALA A 66 32.37 31.17 -1.38
N PRO A 67 31.80 30.37 -0.47
CA PRO A 67 31.58 30.89 0.88
C PRO A 67 32.27 30.02 1.93
N ALA A 68 32.69 30.72 2.98
CA ALA A 68 33.37 30.20 4.14
C ALA A 68 32.50 29.23 4.95
N GLY A 69 33.14 28.19 5.50
CA GLY A 69 32.52 27.28 6.46
C GLY A 69 33.05 25.84 6.40
N LEU A 70 34.37 25.62 6.37
CA LEU A 70 34.95 24.28 6.52
C LEU A 70 35.14 23.97 8.00
N THR A 71 34.30 23.09 8.55
CA THR A 71 34.59 22.33 9.77
C THR A 71 35.12 20.94 9.40
N HIS A 72 36.17 20.47 10.08
CA HIS A 72 36.98 19.30 9.74
C HIS A 72 36.35 17.91 10.02
N ASP A 73 35.06 17.82 10.32
CA ASP A 73 34.41 16.54 10.59
C ASP A 73 33.24 16.38 9.62
N GLY A 74 33.33 15.39 8.71
CA GLY A 74 32.38 15.12 7.62
C GLY A 74 30.99 14.66 8.07
N ARG A 75 30.30 15.43 8.91
CA ARG A 75 28.89 15.28 9.23
C ARG A 75 28.09 16.24 8.36
N VAL A 76 27.19 15.68 7.56
CA VAL A 76 26.06 16.43 7.02
C VAL A 76 25.32 17.05 8.21
N SER A 77 25.09 18.37 8.21
CA SER A 77 24.18 19.02 9.16
C SER A 77 22.81 18.38 9.01
N GLY A 78 22.51 17.41 9.87
CA GLY A 78 21.19 16.81 9.97
C GLY A 78 20.24 17.84 10.55
N ALA A 79 19.20 18.19 9.81
CA ALA A 79 18.02 18.79 10.40
C ALA A 79 17.60 17.95 11.61
N ALA A 80 17.24 18.59 12.71
CA ALA A 80 16.65 17.88 13.85
C ALA A 80 15.46 17.06 13.32
N PRO A 81 15.30 15.79 13.74
CA PRO A 81 14.17 14.99 13.32
C PRO A 81 12.89 15.78 13.65
N ALA A 82 12.02 15.96 12.66
CA ALA A 82 10.72 16.52 12.95
C ALA A 82 10.01 15.56 13.92
N ASP A 83 9.60 16.06 15.09
CA ASP A 83 8.87 15.25 16.08
C ASP A 83 7.58 14.68 15.49
N HIS A 84 7.07 15.31 14.42
CA HIS A 84 5.89 14.90 13.69
C HIS A 84 5.97 15.31 12.21
N LEU A 85 5.52 14.44 11.30
CA LEU A 85 5.37 14.74 9.87
C LEU A 85 3.94 15.26 9.66
N ALA A 86 3.80 16.53 9.25
CA ALA A 86 2.51 17.19 9.10
C ALA A 86 1.64 16.53 8.02
N GLU A 87 0.35 16.41 8.29
CA GLU A 87 -0.61 15.90 7.30
C GLU A 87 -0.86 16.93 6.20
N LEU A 88 -1.08 16.43 4.98
CA LEU A 88 -1.44 17.27 3.84
C LEU A 88 -2.93 17.07 3.55
N LEU A 89 -3.76 17.88 4.19
CA LEU A 89 -5.22 17.86 4.05
C LEU A 89 -5.74 19.26 3.73
N ALA A 90 -6.69 19.34 2.82
CA ALA A 90 -7.37 20.56 2.42
C ALA A 90 -8.80 20.22 1.97
N PRO A 91 -9.76 21.16 2.01
CA PRO A 91 -11.09 20.93 1.45
C PRO A 91 -11.03 20.71 -0.07
N GLY A 92 -11.96 19.90 -0.60
CA GLY A 92 -12.14 19.75 -2.05
C GLY A 92 -11.07 18.90 -2.75
N LEU A 93 -10.32 18.08 -2.00
CA LEU A 93 -9.35 17.16 -2.59
C LEU A 93 -10.04 16.08 -3.42
N ARG A 94 -9.42 15.73 -4.56
CA ARG A 94 -9.87 14.63 -5.42
C ARG A 94 -9.48 13.27 -4.83
N LEU A 95 -8.35 13.24 -4.11
CA LEU A 95 -7.76 12.05 -3.56
C LEU A 95 -7.04 12.35 -2.24
N VAL A 96 -7.21 11.51 -1.23
CA VAL A 96 -6.31 11.43 -0.08
C VAL A 96 -5.68 10.04 -0.04
N VAL A 97 -4.34 9.96 -0.06
CA VAL A 97 -3.60 8.70 0.10
C VAL A 97 -3.26 8.47 1.57
N VAL A 98 -3.54 7.27 2.06
CA VAL A 98 -3.47 6.90 3.48
C VAL A 98 -2.38 5.86 3.70
N GLY A 99 -1.30 6.24 4.37
CA GLY A 99 -0.28 5.31 4.82
C GLY A 99 -0.67 4.57 6.12
N PRO A 100 -0.11 3.39 6.39
CA PRO A 100 -0.34 2.69 7.67
C PRO A 100 0.31 3.42 8.85
N ALA A 101 1.47 4.02 8.64
CA ALA A 101 2.22 4.77 9.65
C ALA A 101 3.28 5.65 8.97
N VAL A 102 3.64 6.76 9.62
CA VAL A 102 4.82 7.55 9.27
C VAL A 102 6.08 6.67 9.43
N THR A 103 6.96 6.69 8.43
CA THR A 103 8.24 5.97 8.52
C THR A 103 9.30 6.82 9.22
N ALA A 104 10.25 6.20 9.92
CA ALA A 104 11.35 6.92 10.56
C ALA A 104 12.16 7.79 9.56
N CYS A 105 12.33 7.31 8.32
CA CYS A 105 13.02 8.08 7.28
C CYS A 105 12.21 9.29 6.82
N ALA A 106 10.90 9.14 6.64
CA ALA A 106 10.01 10.24 6.29
C ALA A 106 9.99 11.31 7.40
N ALA A 107 9.87 10.90 8.66
CA ALA A 107 9.92 11.82 9.81
C ALA A 107 11.29 12.53 9.94
N ALA A 108 12.39 11.79 9.80
CA ALA A 108 13.73 12.38 9.87
C ALA A 108 14.01 13.36 8.73
N ARG A 109 13.41 13.15 7.55
CA ARG A 109 13.55 14.04 6.38
C ARG A 109 12.50 15.15 6.35
N GLY A 110 11.45 15.07 7.17
CA GLY A 110 10.32 16.01 7.13
C GLY A 110 9.46 15.91 5.88
N HIS A 111 9.53 14.80 5.12
CA HIS A 111 8.85 14.66 3.84
C HIS A 111 8.21 13.29 3.65
N HIS A 112 7.01 13.26 3.08
CA HIS A 112 6.28 12.03 2.80
C HIS A 112 7.01 11.16 1.77
N HIS A 113 6.96 9.85 1.96
CA HIS A 113 7.54 8.87 1.03
C HIS A 113 9.00 9.15 0.65
N ALA A 114 9.78 9.74 1.58
CA ALA A 114 11.18 10.08 1.38
C ALA A 114 12.14 8.89 1.65
N GLY A 115 11.62 7.67 1.77
CA GLY A 115 12.41 6.47 2.00
C GLY A 115 13.17 6.01 0.74
N PRO A 116 14.40 5.48 0.87
CA PRO A 116 15.11 4.93 -0.27
C PRO A 116 14.33 3.76 -0.89
N GLY A 117 14.17 3.80 -2.21
CA GLY A 117 13.45 2.77 -2.95
C GLY A 117 11.93 2.81 -2.79
N ASP A 118 11.34 3.85 -2.20
CA ASP A 118 9.90 4.09 -2.29
C ASP A 118 9.53 4.59 -3.70
N ASP A 119 8.68 3.85 -4.40
CA ASP A 119 8.22 4.17 -5.75
C ASP A 119 7.02 5.13 -5.77
N PHE A 120 6.55 5.63 -4.62
CA PHE A 120 5.32 6.42 -4.51
C PHE A 120 5.25 7.56 -5.53
N TRP A 121 6.26 8.43 -5.51
CA TRP A 121 6.35 9.58 -6.41
C TRP A 121 6.40 9.21 -7.89
N ARG A 122 7.02 8.07 -8.20
CA ARG A 122 7.08 7.53 -9.56
C ARG A 122 5.73 6.98 -10.00
N LEU A 123 5.08 6.18 -9.17
CA LEU A 123 3.76 5.58 -9.44
C LEU A 123 2.67 6.65 -9.56
N LEU A 124 2.72 7.67 -8.72
CA LEU A 124 1.79 8.80 -8.74
C LEU A 124 1.86 9.55 -10.08
N HIS A 125 3.07 9.81 -10.57
CA HIS A 125 3.25 10.48 -11.85
C HIS A 125 2.92 9.57 -13.05
N GLU A 126 3.49 8.37 -13.10
CA GLU A 126 3.32 7.47 -14.24
C GLU A 126 1.88 6.98 -14.41
N SER A 127 1.07 7.00 -13.34
CA SER A 127 -0.37 6.70 -13.42
C SER A 127 -1.20 7.85 -13.99
N GLY A 128 -0.63 9.05 -14.09
CA GLY A 128 -1.34 10.25 -14.51
C GLY A 128 -2.06 11.00 -13.39
N ILE A 129 -1.91 10.60 -12.12
CA ILE A 129 -2.51 11.34 -10.99
C ILE A 129 -1.87 12.73 -10.86
N THR A 130 -0.56 12.84 -11.11
CA THR A 130 0.15 14.13 -11.21
C THR A 130 0.77 14.32 -12.59
N GLY A 131 0.67 15.55 -13.12
CA GLY A 131 1.18 15.89 -14.46
C GLY A 131 2.71 15.87 -14.59
N ARG A 132 3.43 15.95 -13.47
CA ARG A 132 4.88 15.78 -13.39
C ARG A 132 5.27 14.90 -12.21
N ARG A 133 6.49 14.39 -12.22
CA ARG A 133 7.09 13.71 -11.08
C ARG A 133 7.58 14.75 -10.07
N LEU A 134 6.96 14.75 -8.89
CA LEU A 134 7.40 15.52 -7.73
C LEU A 134 8.50 14.76 -6.99
N ALA A 135 9.40 15.48 -6.35
CA ALA A 135 10.31 14.98 -5.33
C ALA A 135 9.61 14.97 -3.94
N PRO A 136 10.10 14.18 -2.97
CA PRO A 136 9.59 14.24 -1.59
C PRO A 136 9.57 15.66 -1.01
N GLU A 137 10.56 16.47 -1.34
CA GLU A 137 10.70 17.86 -0.89
C GLU A 137 9.61 18.79 -1.45
N GLU A 138 8.87 18.34 -2.45
CA GLU A 138 7.76 19.06 -3.10
C GLU A 138 6.40 18.50 -2.68
N ASP A 139 6.31 17.76 -1.57
CA ASP A 139 5.08 17.10 -1.15
C ASP A 139 3.90 18.05 -0.91
N ALA A 140 4.16 19.26 -0.40
CA ALA A 140 3.15 20.31 -0.27
C ALA A 140 2.48 20.70 -1.60
N ASP A 141 3.18 20.59 -2.75
CA ASP A 141 2.62 20.90 -4.07
C ASP A 141 1.50 19.93 -4.48
N LEU A 142 1.37 18.78 -3.82
CA LEU A 142 0.29 17.82 -4.07
C LEU A 142 -1.09 18.42 -3.82
N LEU A 143 -1.20 19.35 -2.87
CA LEU A 143 -2.47 20.01 -2.58
C LEU A 143 -2.98 20.79 -3.80
N ALA A 144 -2.07 21.43 -4.55
CA ALA A 144 -2.42 22.10 -5.81
C ALA A 144 -2.86 21.12 -6.92
N ALA A 145 -2.43 19.85 -6.86
CA ALA A 145 -2.90 18.77 -7.73
C ALA A 145 -4.20 18.10 -7.22
N GLY A 146 -4.76 18.58 -6.11
CA GLY A 146 -5.95 18.00 -5.46
C GLY A 146 -5.67 16.67 -4.78
N VAL A 147 -4.43 16.41 -4.37
CA VAL A 147 -3.99 15.18 -3.69
C VAL A 147 -3.52 15.51 -2.27
N GLY A 148 -4.08 14.83 -1.27
CA GLY A 148 -3.65 14.90 0.12
C GLY A 148 -2.95 13.63 0.60
N LEU A 149 -2.24 13.74 1.72
CA LEU A 149 -1.50 12.65 2.37
C LEU A 149 -1.79 12.63 3.87
N THR A 150 -2.06 11.42 4.40
CA THR A 150 -2.30 11.17 5.82
C THR A 150 -1.80 9.77 6.20
N HIS A 151 -1.77 9.47 7.50
CA HIS A 151 -1.42 8.15 8.02
C HIS A 151 -2.38 7.71 9.13
N LEU A 152 -2.60 6.41 9.29
CA LEU A 152 -3.36 5.89 10.42
C LEU A 152 -2.61 6.05 11.75
N VAL A 153 -1.28 6.05 11.71
CA VAL A 153 -0.39 6.34 12.85
C VAL A 153 0.49 7.53 12.51
N GLN A 154 0.36 8.59 13.29
CA GLN A 154 1.09 9.86 13.12
C GLN A 154 2.48 9.85 13.75
N ASP A 155 2.63 9.11 14.86
CA ASP A 155 3.89 9.04 15.57
C ASP A 155 4.90 8.19 14.80
N PRO A 156 6.12 8.70 14.53
CA PRO A 156 7.16 7.89 13.96
C PRO A 156 7.58 6.77 14.92
N PRO A 157 7.98 5.59 14.39
CA PRO A 157 8.38 4.47 15.23
C PRO A 157 9.62 4.83 16.04
N ARG A 158 9.56 4.60 17.36
CA ARG A 158 10.70 4.75 18.27
C ARG A 158 11.44 3.42 18.40
N ALA A 159 12.78 3.47 18.36
CA ALA A 159 13.61 2.27 18.49
C ALA A 159 13.29 1.53 19.81
N GLY A 160 13.11 0.21 19.72
CA GLY A 160 12.79 -0.64 20.88
C GLY A 160 11.36 -0.47 21.43
N SER A 161 10.51 0.35 20.81
CA SER A 161 9.12 0.55 21.23
C SER A 161 8.15 -0.22 20.34
N ARG A 162 7.01 -0.62 20.91
CA ARG A 162 5.89 -1.14 20.12
C ARG A 162 5.32 -0.01 19.23
N PRO A 163 4.89 -0.29 17.99
CA PRO A 163 4.17 0.70 17.19
C PRO A 163 2.95 1.23 17.93
N ALA A 164 2.71 2.53 17.81
CA ALA A 164 1.47 3.13 18.28
C ALA A 164 0.25 2.48 17.58
N PRO A 165 -0.90 2.36 18.27
CA PRO A 165 -2.11 1.83 17.66
C PRO A 165 -2.60 2.77 16.55
N HIS A 166 -3.29 2.22 15.55
CA HIS A 166 -3.98 3.04 14.55
C HIS A 166 -5.02 3.94 15.21
N ASP A 167 -5.01 5.23 14.87
CA ASP A 167 -6.02 6.19 15.32
C ASP A 167 -7.09 6.37 14.24
N LEU A 168 -8.02 5.42 14.20
CA LEU A 168 -9.11 5.41 13.23
C LEU A 168 -10.14 6.51 13.50
N ALA A 169 -10.31 6.92 14.75
CA ALA A 169 -11.28 7.96 15.11
C ALA A 169 -10.83 9.31 14.52
N ARG A 170 -9.58 9.70 14.74
CA ARG A 170 -8.99 10.91 14.17
C ARG A 170 -8.93 10.85 12.66
N PHE A 171 -8.52 9.69 12.10
CA PHE A 171 -8.50 9.51 10.65
C PHE A 171 -9.90 9.68 10.02
N CYS A 172 -10.94 9.04 10.58
CA CYS A 172 -12.30 9.21 10.06
C CYS A 172 -12.80 10.65 10.20
N ALA A 173 -12.54 11.31 11.33
CA ALA A 173 -12.92 12.71 11.54
C ALA A 173 -12.25 13.63 10.51
N ALA A 174 -10.95 13.43 10.24
CA ALA A 174 -10.22 14.21 9.25
C ALA A 174 -10.77 14.02 7.82
N VAL A 175 -11.15 12.78 7.46
CA VAL A 175 -11.78 12.50 6.16
C VAL A 175 -13.17 13.13 6.07
N GLU A 176 -13.98 13.06 7.12
CA GLU A 176 -15.30 13.69 7.18
C GLU A 176 -15.22 15.22 7.04
N GLU A 177 -14.25 15.83 7.72
CA GLU A 177 -14.01 17.28 7.68
C GLU A 177 -13.58 17.78 6.29
N HIS A 178 -12.64 17.08 5.66
CA HIS A 178 -12.06 17.52 4.39
C HIS A 178 -12.82 17.01 3.16
N ALA A 179 -13.69 16.02 3.35
CA ALA A 179 -14.59 15.43 2.37
C ALA A 179 -13.94 15.18 0.99
N PRO A 180 -12.82 14.43 0.89
CA PRO A 180 -12.21 14.13 -0.39
C PRO A 180 -13.13 13.23 -1.23
N ALA A 181 -13.03 13.30 -2.57
CA ALA A 181 -13.81 12.41 -3.43
C ALA A 181 -13.43 10.94 -3.24
N TRP A 182 -12.13 10.67 -3.07
CA TRP A 182 -11.57 9.35 -2.84
C TRP A 182 -10.57 9.30 -1.70
N VAL A 183 -10.58 8.18 -0.99
CA VAL A 183 -9.56 7.76 -0.03
C VAL A 183 -8.86 6.51 -0.59
N ALA A 184 -7.55 6.55 -0.76
CA ALA A 184 -6.77 5.40 -1.22
C ALA A 184 -5.83 4.88 -0.14
N PHE A 185 -6.08 3.67 0.34
CA PHE A 185 -5.20 3.00 1.30
C PHE A 185 -3.94 2.50 0.61
N HIS A 186 -2.79 2.98 1.06
CA HIS A 186 -1.48 2.61 0.54
C HIS A 186 -1.02 1.27 1.14
N GLY A 187 -1.56 0.19 0.56
CA GLY A 187 -1.30 -1.18 0.98
C GLY A 187 -2.49 -1.81 1.71
N LYS A 188 -2.65 -3.11 1.48
CA LYS A 188 -3.73 -3.92 2.08
C LYS A 188 -3.77 -3.91 3.61
N ALA A 189 -2.63 -3.72 4.28
CA ALA A 189 -2.57 -3.65 5.74
C ALA A 189 -3.24 -2.37 6.27
N ALA A 190 -3.01 -1.23 5.61
CA ALA A 190 -3.70 0.02 5.94
C ALA A 190 -5.21 -0.12 5.67
N ALA A 191 -5.58 -0.75 4.55
CA ALA A 191 -6.98 -1.02 4.23
C ALA A 191 -7.67 -1.92 5.25
N ALA A 192 -7.00 -2.99 5.69
CA ALA A 192 -7.52 -3.90 6.72
C ALA A 192 -7.74 -3.20 8.07
N ALA A 193 -6.91 -2.20 8.39
CA ALA A 193 -7.08 -1.39 9.58
C ALA A 193 -8.20 -0.35 9.43
N GLY A 194 -8.34 0.26 8.25
CA GLY A 194 -9.39 1.23 7.96
C GLY A 194 -10.79 0.62 7.80
N ASP A 195 -10.88 -0.64 7.38
CA ASP A 195 -12.13 -1.36 7.23
C ASP A 195 -12.68 -1.80 8.61
N ARG A 196 -13.55 -0.95 9.18
CA ARG A 196 -14.22 -1.23 10.46
C ARG A 196 -15.22 -2.39 10.39
N SER A 197 -15.55 -2.89 9.19
CA SER A 197 -16.55 -3.94 8.97
C SER A 197 -15.93 -5.32 8.72
N ALA A 198 -14.71 -5.39 8.19
CA ALA A 198 -14.04 -6.66 7.94
C ALA A 198 -13.37 -7.17 9.22
N GLY A 199 -13.80 -8.36 9.67
CA GLY A 199 -13.19 -9.10 10.79
C GLY A 199 -11.76 -9.59 10.52
N HIS A 200 -10.83 -8.66 10.24
CA HIS A 200 -9.38 -8.81 10.14
C HIS A 200 -8.82 -9.44 8.84
N ARG A 201 -9.61 -9.64 7.78
CA ARG A 201 -9.05 -10.04 6.47
C ARG A 201 -8.75 -8.81 5.60
N PRO A 202 -7.51 -8.68 5.09
CA PRO A 202 -7.20 -7.60 4.17
C PRO A 202 -8.02 -7.71 2.88
N PRO A 203 -8.63 -6.61 2.41
CA PRO A 203 -9.36 -6.59 1.14
C PRO A 203 -8.43 -6.83 -0.06
N SER A 204 -9.03 -7.16 -1.21
CA SER A 204 -8.34 -7.15 -2.49
C SER A 204 -7.92 -5.73 -2.88
N LEU A 205 -6.94 -5.62 -3.77
CA LEU A 205 -6.60 -4.35 -4.43
C LEU A 205 -7.77 -3.88 -5.31
N GLY A 206 -7.88 -2.57 -5.50
CA GLY A 206 -8.94 -1.95 -6.29
C GLY A 206 -9.99 -1.20 -5.47
N PRO A 207 -11.12 -0.80 -6.09
CA PRO A 207 -12.22 -0.15 -5.39
C PRO A 207 -12.90 -1.13 -4.42
N VAL A 208 -13.34 -0.62 -3.27
CA VAL A 208 -14.05 -1.39 -2.25
C VAL A 208 -15.48 -0.87 -2.08
N PRO A 209 -16.43 -1.70 -1.62
CA PRO A 209 -17.86 -1.33 -1.56
C PRO A 209 -18.20 -0.41 -0.38
N TRP A 210 -17.29 -0.21 0.57
CA TRP A 210 -17.49 0.63 1.75
C TRP A 210 -16.86 2.01 1.58
N THR A 211 -17.27 2.94 2.45
CA THR A 211 -16.82 4.33 2.46
C THR A 211 -16.08 4.67 3.75
N VAL A 212 -15.30 5.74 3.72
CA VAL A 212 -14.65 6.34 4.89
C VAL A 212 -15.11 7.77 4.98
N GLY A 213 -15.82 8.14 6.05
CA GLY A 213 -16.29 9.52 6.20
C GLY A 213 -17.14 10.04 5.04
N GLY A 214 -17.88 9.16 4.36
CA GLY A 214 -18.64 9.47 3.15
C GLY A 214 -17.84 9.38 1.83
N SER A 215 -16.50 9.39 1.89
CA SER A 215 -15.63 9.26 0.71
C SER A 215 -15.55 7.82 0.20
N ARG A 216 -15.43 7.66 -1.12
CA ARG A 216 -15.21 6.35 -1.77
C ARG A 216 -13.83 5.83 -1.42
N ALA A 217 -13.70 4.52 -1.21
CA ALA A 217 -12.42 3.92 -0.84
C ALA A 217 -11.82 3.04 -1.94
N PHE A 218 -10.49 3.07 -2.03
CA PHE A 218 -9.68 2.27 -2.95
C PHE A 218 -8.47 1.68 -2.22
N VAL A 219 -8.02 0.49 -2.62
CA VAL A 219 -6.88 -0.19 -2.02
C VAL A 219 -5.75 -0.32 -3.03
N LEU A 220 -4.65 0.41 -2.80
CA LEU A 220 -3.46 0.38 -3.63
C LEU A 220 -2.46 -0.67 -3.14
N PRO A 221 -1.61 -1.21 -4.03
CA PRO A 221 -0.42 -1.92 -3.59
C PRO A 221 0.57 -0.94 -2.94
N SER A 222 1.32 -1.41 -1.94
CA SER A 222 2.39 -0.59 -1.34
C SER A 222 3.48 -0.25 -2.37
N ALA A 223 3.88 1.02 -2.40
CA ALA A 223 4.95 1.55 -3.22
C ALA A 223 6.36 1.26 -2.69
N SER A 224 6.50 0.70 -1.48
CA SER A 224 7.80 0.29 -0.94
C SER A 224 8.54 -0.63 -1.92
N GLY A 225 9.82 -0.35 -2.18
CA GLY A 225 10.67 -1.16 -3.04
C GLY A 225 10.95 -2.58 -2.53
N ALA A 226 10.59 -2.87 -1.27
CA ALA A 226 10.57 -4.23 -0.72
C ALA A 226 9.35 -5.04 -1.20
N ASN A 227 8.29 -4.38 -1.65
CA ASN A 227 7.11 -5.03 -2.22
C ASN A 227 7.37 -5.46 -3.67
N ARG A 228 8.16 -6.53 -3.84
CA ARG A 228 8.49 -7.14 -5.14
C ARG A 228 7.79 -8.49 -5.27
N ARG A 229 6.57 -8.45 -5.78
CA ARG A 229 5.77 -9.65 -6.04
C ARG A 229 5.73 -9.96 -7.53
N SER A 230 5.52 -11.23 -7.87
CA SER A 230 5.26 -11.68 -9.24
C SER A 230 3.87 -11.29 -9.74
N SER A 231 2.94 -11.01 -8.84
CA SER A 231 1.58 -10.54 -9.13
C SER A 231 1.04 -9.67 -7.99
N TYR A 232 0.19 -8.71 -8.35
CA TYR A 232 -0.56 -7.82 -7.46
C TYR A 232 -2.05 -8.05 -7.75
N ASP A 233 -2.64 -9.07 -7.12
CA ASP A 233 -4.05 -9.46 -7.31
C ASP A 233 -4.43 -9.67 -8.78
N GLY A 234 -3.61 -10.44 -9.49
CA GLY A 234 -3.85 -10.77 -10.91
C GLY A 234 -3.21 -9.79 -11.89
N ARG A 235 -2.75 -8.62 -11.44
CA ARG A 235 -2.00 -7.68 -12.29
C ARG A 235 -0.49 -7.89 -12.20
N PRO A 236 0.26 -7.79 -13.32
CA PRO A 236 1.71 -7.98 -13.31
C PRO A 236 2.44 -6.79 -12.65
N THR A 237 1.87 -5.59 -12.71
CA THR A 237 2.52 -4.39 -12.16
C THR A 237 1.68 -3.67 -11.10
N ARG A 238 2.36 -2.94 -10.22
CA ARG A 238 1.69 -2.01 -9.28
C ARG A 238 1.02 -0.87 -10.04
N LEU A 239 1.67 -0.39 -11.10
CA LEU A 239 1.27 0.80 -11.85
C LEU A 239 -0.17 0.70 -12.38
N GLU A 240 -0.61 -0.47 -12.82
CA GLU A 240 -1.97 -0.65 -13.32
C GLU A 240 -3.04 -0.33 -12.27
N TRP A 241 -2.81 -0.61 -10.99
CA TRP A 241 -3.75 -0.23 -9.93
C TRP A 241 -3.79 1.28 -9.69
N TRP A 242 -2.63 1.94 -9.81
CA TRP A 242 -2.55 3.40 -9.71
C TRP A 242 -3.22 4.07 -10.91
N ALA A 243 -3.04 3.52 -12.12
CA ALA A 243 -3.68 4.02 -13.34
C ALA A 243 -5.20 3.84 -13.32
N GLU A 244 -5.71 2.71 -12.78
CA GLU A 244 -7.15 2.56 -12.58
C GLU A 244 -7.70 3.58 -11.59
N LEU A 245 -7.02 3.81 -10.46
CA LEU A 245 -7.42 4.86 -9.54
C LEU A 245 -7.44 6.23 -10.24
N ALA A 246 -6.39 6.55 -11.02
CA ALA A 246 -6.31 7.80 -11.77
C ALA A 246 -7.52 8.02 -12.70
N ALA A 247 -7.96 6.97 -13.38
CA ALA A 247 -9.13 7.01 -14.28
C ALA A 247 -10.47 7.20 -13.54
N LEU A 248 -10.51 7.00 -12.21
CA LEU A 248 -11.69 7.16 -11.37
C LEU A 248 -11.74 8.52 -10.65
N LEU A 249 -10.65 9.29 -10.68
CA LEU A 249 -10.61 10.61 -10.06
C LEU A 249 -11.43 11.60 -10.91
N PRO A 250 -12.15 12.54 -10.26
CA PRO A 250 -12.88 13.61 -10.95
C PRO A 250 -11.94 14.63 -11.61
#